data_AF-A0A1G3ADS2-F1
#
_entry.id   AF-A0A1G3ADS2-F1
#
_cell.length_a   1.000
_cell.length_b   1.000
_cell.length_c   1.000
_cell.angle_alpha   90.00
_cell.angle_beta   90.00
_cell.angle_gamma   90.00
#
_symmetry.space_group_name_H-M   'P 1'
#
loop_
_entity.id
_entity.type
_entity.pdbx_description
1 polymer ?
#
loop_
_entity_poly.entity_id
_entity_poly.type
_entity_poly.pdbx_seq_one_letter_code
_entity_poly.pdbx_strand_id
1 'polypeptide(L)'
;MNIRKKHLMIAATMALVVVFLGLNGCKKSDNAGAKSGAVYAASVELCTDCGQIKGSEMCCKPDQTMCEGCGLVKGSPGCCNIPKDAETAAICTHCGQIKGSELCCKPDQTKCESCGLVKGSPGCCELPKQES
;
A
#
# COMPACT_ATOMS: atom_id res chain seq x y z
N MET A 1 29.96 -28.25 50.80
CA MET A 1 29.54 -28.71 49.45
C MET A 1 28.18 -29.36 49.55
N ASN A 2 27.19 -28.98 48.74
CA ASN A 2 26.20 -29.89 48.15
C ASN A 2 25.13 -29.09 47.37
N ILE A 3 25.55 -28.68 46.17
CA ILE A 3 24.76 -27.99 45.12
C ILE A 3 23.62 -28.88 44.56
N ARG A 4 23.44 -30.10 45.08
CA ARG A 4 22.51 -31.11 44.55
C ARG A 4 21.08 -31.09 45.12
N LYS A 5 20.78 -30.25 46.13
CA LYS A 5 19.46 -30.23 46.79
C LYS A 5 18.45 -29.23 46.21
N LYS A 6 18.84 -28.35 45.28
CA LYS A 6 17.91 -27.38 44.67
C LYS A 6 17.16 -27.91 43.44
N HIS A 7 17.53 -29.07 42.92
CA HIS A 7 16.94 -29.64 41.69
C HIS A 7 15.88 -30.73 41.94
N LEU A 8 15.55 -31.03 43.21
CA LEU A 8 14.66 -32.15 43.55
C LEU A 8 13.26 -31.75 44.04
N MET A 9 12.92 -30.45 44.03
CA MET A 9 11.63 -29.94 44.55
C MET A 9 10.78 -29.22 43.49
N ILE A 10 10.97 -29.53 42.21
CA ILE A 10 10.11 -29.02 41.11
C ILE A 10 9.74 -30.19 40.19
N ALA A 11 9.30 -31.30 40.79
CA ALA A 11 8.89 -32.51 40.09
C ALA A 11 7.68 -33.14 40.80
N ALA A 12 6.65 -32.35 41.14
CA ALA A 12 5.41 -32.89 41.72
C ALA A 12 4.25 -31.88 41.75
N THR A 13 3.91 -31.24 40.61
CA THR A 13 2.60 -30.60 40.43
C THR A 13 2.16 -30.81 38.99
N MET A 14 1.80 -32.05 38.70
CA MET A 14 1.05 -32.44 37.50
C MET A 14 -0.45 -32.27 37.78
N ALA A 15 -1.16 -31.85 36.73
CA ALA A 15 -2.59 -31.99 36.47
C ALA A 15 -3.46 -30.71 36.60
N LEU A 16 -4.22 -30.49 35.51
CA LEU A 16 -5.37 -29.59 35.30
C LEU A 16 -5.11 -28.15 34.83
N VAL A 17 -4.64 -27.98 33.59
CA VAL A 17 -5.33 -27.08 32.63
C VAL A 17 -5.32 -27.72 31.24
N VAL A 18 -6.54 -27.92 30.77
CA VAL A 18 -6.97 -28.61 29.56
C VAL A 18 -6.93 -27.62 28.38
N VAL A 19 -6.32 -28.05 27.27
CA VAL A 19 -6.68 -27.76 25.86
C VAL A 19 -6.64 -26.29 25.40
N PHE A 20 -6.00 -26.10 24.23
CA PHE A 20 -6.00 -24.94 23.31
C PHE A 20 -4.65 -24.24 23.10
N LEU A 21 -3.67 -24.93 22.52
CA LEU A 21 -2.60 -24.26 21.77
C LEU A 21 -2.25 -25.10 20.53
N GLY A 22 -3.09 -24.97 19.51
CA GLY A 22 -2.75 -25.35 18.15
C GLY A 22 -1.57 -24.51 17.65
N LEU A 23 -0.57 -25.20 17.10
CA LEU A 23 0.22 -24.83 15.93
C LEU A 23 0.29 -23.32 15.60
N ASN A 24 1.16 -22.57 16.28
CA ASN A 24 1.66 -21.29 15.77
C ASN A 24 3.08 -21.45 15.24
N GLY A 25 3.18 -22.17 14.12
CA GLY A 25 4.25 -21.98 13.16
C GLY A 25 3.70 -21.17 11.99
N CYS A 26 3.97 -19.87 11.92
CA CYS A 26 3.90 -19.02 10.74
C CYS A 26 4.55 -17.68 11.07
N LYS A 27 5.78 -17.47 10.60
CA LYS A 27 6.14 -16.72 9.39
C LYS A 27 6.20 -15.19 9.61
N LYS A 28 7.45 -14.74 9.63
CA LYS A 28 7.95 -13.45 9.14
C LYS A 28 6.95 -12.76 8.19
N SER A 29 6.43 -11.62 8.62
CA SER A 29 5.64 -10.71 7.78
C SER A 29 6.58 -9.95 6.85
N ASP A 30 6.88 -10.57 5.71
CA ASP A 30 7.29 -9.82 4.53
C ASP A 30 6.02 -9.21 3.93
N ASN A 31 5.94 -7.88 3.96
CA ASN A 31 4.91 -7.13 3.22
C ASN A 31 5.25 -7.24 1.72
N ALA A 32 4.86 -8.35 1.11
CA ALA A 32 4.95 -8.56 -0.32
C ALA A 32 3.65 -9.21 -0.81
N GLY A 33 3.01 -8.55 -1.78
CA GLY A 33 2.01 -9.19 -2.63
C GLY A 33 0.58 -8.92 -2.21
N ALA A 34 0.08 -7.76 -2.61
CA ALA A 34 -1.32 -7.56 -2.91
C ALA A 34 -1.83 -8.71 -3.80
N LYS A 35 -2.72 -9.55 -3.27
CA LYS A 35 -3.67 -10.36 -4.04
C LYS A 35 -4.98 -10.42 -3.27
N SER A 36 -5.86 -9.48 -3.56
CA SER A 36 -7.29 -9.63 -3.28
C SER A 36 -8.04 -9.40 -4.58
N GLY A 37 -8.42 -10.53 -5.20
CA GLY A 37 -9.39 -10.56 -6.27
C GLY A 37 -10.72 -10.07 -5.74
N ALA A 38 -11.13 -8.91 -6.24
CA ALA A 38 -12.51 -8.49 -6.31
C ALA A 38 -12.61 -7.69 -7.61
N VAL A 39 -13.68 -7.93 -8.39
CA VAL A 39 -13.99 -7.16 -9.60
C VAL A 39 -14.43 -5.76 -9.16
N TYR A 40 -13.45 -4.99 -8.70
CA TYR A 40 -13.46 -3.56 -8.51
C TYR A 40 -12.23 -3.10 -9.26
N ALA A 41 -12.36 -2.05 -10.06
CA ALA A 41 -11.23 -1.48 -10.77
C ALA A 41 -10.01 -1.42 -9.85
N ALA A 42 -8.95 -2.17 -10.19
CA ALA A 42 -7.76 -2.24 -9.36
C ALA A 42 -7.27 -0.80 -9.10
N SER A 43 -6.74 -0.55 -7.91
CA SER A 43 -6.33 0.81 -7.53
C SER A 43 -4.97 0.79 -6.86
N VAL A 44 -4.19 1.82 -7.14
CA VAL A 44 -2.88 2.05 -6.54
C VAL A 44 -3.03 3.20 -5.54
N GLU A 45 -2.67 2.93 -4.28
CA GLU A 45 -2.68 3.95 -3.23
C GLU A 45 -1.55 4.97 -3.44
N LEU A 46 -1.87 6.24 -3.23
CA LEU A 46 -0.90 7.32 -3.19
C LEU A 46 -0.60 7.67 -1.73
N CYS A 47 0.65 8.03 -1.48
CA CYS A 47 1.05 8.66 -0.23
C CYS A 47 0.57 10.11 -0.26
N THR A 48 -0.27 10.48 0.71
CA THR A 48 -0.80 11.84 0.85
C THR A 48 0.27 12.85 1.27
N ASP A 49 1.39 12.40 1.86
CA ASP A 49 2.48 13.28 2.30
C ASP A 49 3.40 13.74 1.17
N CYS A 50 3.65 12.88 0.17
CA CYS A 50 4.58 13.19 -0.93
C CYS A 50 3.96 13.07 -2.33
N GLY A 51 2.74 12.54 -2.45
CA GLY A 51 2.03 12.36 -3.71
C GLY A 51 2.54 11.22 -4.60
N GLN A 52 3.51 10.42 -4.14
CA GLN A 52 4.01 9.25 -4.88
C GLN A 52 3.19 8.01 -4.60
N ILE A 53 3.37 6.94 -5.38
CA ILE A 53 2.76 5.63 -5.12
C ILE A 53 3.27 5.11 -3.77
N LYS A 54 2.34 4.80 -2.86
CA LYS A 54 2.66 4.33 -1.51
C LYS A 54 3.42 3.01 -1.57
N GLY A 55 4.56 2.96 -0.88
CA GLY A 55 5.44 1.77 -0.87
C GLY A 55 6.31 1.59 -2.12
N SER A 56 6.25 2.49 -3.10
CA SER A 56 7.23 2.53 -4.20
C SER A 56 8.59 3.01 -3.70
N GLU A 57 9.66 2.72 -4.46
CA GLU A 57 11.02 3.21 -4.16
C GLU A 57 11.14 4.74 -4.14
N MET A 58 10.22 5.43 -4.81
CA MET A 58 10.16 6.89 -4.85
C MET A 58 9.31 7.49 -3.72
N CYS A 59 8.55 6.66 -2.99
CA CYS A 59 7.70 7.11 -1.89
C CYS A 59 8.54 7.75 -0.79
N CYS A 60 8.30 9.04 -0.54
CA CYS A 60 9.00 9.82 0.49
C CYS A 60 10.54 9.77 0.40
N LYS A 61 11.08 9.50 -0.79
CA LYS A 61 12.53 9.51 -1.01
C LYS A 61 13.07 10.94 -0.77
N PRO A 62 14.21 11.10 -0.08
CA PRO A 62 14.83 12.41 0.10
C PRO A 62 15.26 13.04 -1.23
N ASP A 63 15.56 14.34 -1.20
CA ASP A 63 16.09 15.12 -2.31
C ASP A 63 15.21 15.19 -3.58
N GLN A 64 13.92 14.86 -3.44
CA GLN A 64 12.95 15.05 -4.51
C GLN A 64 12.56 16.53 -4.62
N THR A 65 12.41 17.01 -5.86
CA THR A 65 11.94 18.37 -6.12
C THR A 65 10.47 18.49 -5.70
N MET A 66 10.18 19.36 -4.75
CA MET A 66 8.81 19.63 -4.31
C MET A 66 8.11 20.63 -5.25
N CYS A 67 6.80 20.47 -5.40
CA CYS A 67 5.94 21.39 -6.12
C CYS A 67 5.59 22.58 -5.22
N GLU A 68 5.94 23.79 -5.64
CA GLU A 68 5.64 25.02 -4.88
C GLU A 68 4.13 25.28 -4.71
N GLY A 69 3.29 24.75 -5.62
CA GLY A 69 1.84 24.97 -5.59
C GLY A 69 1.07 24.11 -4.59
N CYS A 70 1.49 22.85 -4.40
CA CYS A 70 0.78 21.90 -3.53
C CYS A 70 1.63 21.28 -2.42
N GLY A 71 2.94 21.46 -2.43
CA GLY A 71 3.86 20.90 -1.43
C GLY A 71 4.21 19.42 -1.62
N LEU A 72 3.63 18.74 -2.61
CA LEU A 72 3.93 17.35 -2.95
C LEU A 72 5.08 17.25 -3.95
N VAL A 73 5.63 16.05 -4.17
CA VAL A 73 6.72 15.86 -5.14
C VAL A 73 6.27 16.27 -6.55
N LYS A 74 7.04 17.14 -7.19
CA LYS A 74 6.74 17.65 -8.53
C LYS A 74 6.72 16.52 -9.55
N GLY A 75 5.64 16.43 -10.30
CA GLY A 75 5.45 15.39 -11.33
C GLY A 75 5.03 14.03 -10.77
N SER A 76 4.87 13.88 -9.45
CA SER A 76 4.29 12.67 -8.89
C SER A 76 2.83 12.53 -9.34
N PRO A 77 2.27 11.30 -9.34
CA PRO A 77 0.85 11.10 -9.67
C PRO A 77 -0.10 11.96 -8.83
N GLY A 78 0.23 12.17 -7.55
CA GLY A 78 -0.53 12.99 -6.63
C GLY A 78 -0.31 14.51 -6.72
N CYS A 79 0.70 14.98 -7.46
CA CYS A 79 1.06 16.39 -7.53
C CYS A 79 -0.13 17.25 -8.00
N CYS A 80 -0.62 18.14 -7.13
CA CYS A 80 -1.80 18.98 -7.34
C CYS A 80 -3.12 18.20 -7.61
N ASN A 81 -3.13 16.87 -7.46
CA ASN A 81 -4.29 16.01 -7.71
C ASN A 81 -4.90 15.44 -6.42
N ILE A 82 -4.15 15.43 -5.31
CA ILE A 82 -4.64 15.02 -3.99
C ILE A 82 -5.26 16.24 -3.30
N PRO A 83 -6.52 16.17 -2.84
CA PRO A 83 -7.11 17.21 -2.00
C PRO A 83 -6.32 17.36 -0.69
N LYS A 84 -6.15 18.60 -0.21
CA LYS A 84 -5.32 18.90 0.99
C LYS A 84 -5.80 18.17 2.26
N ASP A 85 -7.09 17.86 2.34
CA ASP A 85 -7.72 17.22 3.50
C ASP A 85 -8.05 15.73 3.26
N ALA A 86 -7.53 15.14 2.18
CA ALA A 86 -7.78 13.73 1.87
C ALA A 86 -6.98 12.82 2.82
N GLU A 87 -7.67 12.04 3.66
CA GLU A 87 -7.03 11.00 4.48
C GLU A 87 -6.44 9.88 3.63
N THR A 88 -7.03 9.62 2.46
CA THR A 88 -6.57 8.62 1.51
C THR A 88 -6.69 9.14 0.08
N ALA A 89 -5.76 8.72 -0.78
CA ALA A 89 -5.82 8.97 -2.20
C ALA A 89 -5.44 7.69 -2.94
N ALA A 90 -6.19 7.35 -3.99
CA ALA A 90 -5.90 6.19 -4.82
C ALA A 90 -6.19 6.50 -6.28
N ILE A 91 -5.36 5.98 -7.18
CA ILE A 91 -5.58 6.07 -8.61
C ILE A 91 -6.24 4.78 -9.09
N CYS A 92 -7.29 4.90 -9.88
CA CYS A 92 -7.91 3.78 -10.59
C CYS A 92 -6.98 3.31 -11.71
N THR A 93 -6.48 2.06 -11.65
CA THR A 93 -5.54 1.52 -12.66
C THR A 93 -6.18 1.31 -14.02
N HIS A 94 -7.51 1.34 -14.13
CA HIS A 94 -8.21 1.18 -15.41
C HIS A 94 -8.30 2.48 -16.22
N CYS A 95 -8.37 3.63 -15.54
CA CYS A 95 -8.55 4.92 -16.23
C CYS A 95 -7.47 5.96 -15.89
N GLY A 96 -6.66 5.75 -14.86
CA GLY A 96 -5.62 6.70 -14.43
C GLY A 96 -6.14 7.88 -13.62
N GLN A 97 -7.45 7.99 -13.37
CA GLN A 97 -8.05 9.06 -12.56
C GLN A 97 -8.09 8.70 -11.08
N ILE A 98 -8.22 9.72 -10.21
CA ILE A 98 -8.45 9.51 -8.77
C ILE A 98 -9.73 8.71 -8.57
N LYS A 99 -9.63 7.59 -7.85
CA LYS A 99 -10.76 6.70 -7.56
C LYS A 99 -11.84 7.46 -6.79
N GLY A 100 -13.08 7.38 -7.26
CA GLY A 100 -14.22 8.07 -6.66
C GLY A 100 -14.36 9.54 -7.06
N SER A 101 -13.44 10.10 -7.85
CA SER A 101 -13.65 11.41 -8.48
C SER A 101 -14.74 11.34 -9.54
N GLU A 102 -15.36 12.49 -9.85
CA GLU A 102 -16.36 12.59 -10.92
C GLU A 102 -15.83 12.21 -12.31
N LEU A 103 -14.51 12.28 -12.50
CA LEU A 103 -13.83 11.89 -13.73
C LEU A 103 -13.45 10.41 -13.75
N CYS A 104 -13.52 9.70 -12.62
CA CYS A 104 -13.16 8.30 -12.52
C CYS A 104 -14.05 7.45 -13.44
N CYS A 105 -13.43 6.77 -14.40
CA CYS A 105 -14.11 5.90 -15.37
C CYS A 105 -15.25 6.59 -16.15
N LYS A 106 -15.27 7.93 -16.21
CA LYS A 106 -16.24 8.65 -17.04
C LYS A 106 -16.03 8.26 -18.51
N PRO A 107 -17.10 7.97 -19.27
CA PRO A 107 -17.00 7.63 -20.68
C PRO A 107 -16.47 8.81 -21.50
N ASP A 108 -16.10 8.52 -22.76
CA ASP A 108 -15.69 9.50 -23.78
C ASP A 108 -14.44 10.34 -23.45
N GLN A 109 -13.67 9.93 -22.45
CA GLN A 109 -12.38 10.54 -22.16
C GLN A 109 -11.30 10.05 -23.14
N THR A 110 -10.57 10.98 -23.75
CA THR A 110 -9.45 10.67 -24.64
C THR A 110 -8.40 9.81 -23.92
N LYS A 111 -8.07 8.66 -24.52
CA LYS A 111 -7.01 7.78 -24.02
C LYS A 111 -5.64 8.23 -24.50
N CYS A 112 -4.63 8.02 -23.67
CA CYS A 112 -3.23 8.18 -24.00
C CYS A 112 -2.78 6.98 -24.83
N GLU A 113 -2.26 7.22 -26.03
CA GLU A 113 -1.80 6.15 -26.94
C GLU A 113 -0.62 5.35 -26.35
N SER A 114 0.19 5.95 -25.47
CA SER A 114 1.38 5.30 -24.91
C SER A 114 1.10 4.35 -23.75
N CYS A 115 0.06 4.59 -22.95
CA CYS A 115 -0.24 3.79 -21.75
C CYS A 115 -1.69 3.29 -21.64
N GLY A 116 -2.59 3.71 -22.52
CA GLY A 116 -3.99 3.29 -22.53
C GLY A 116 -4.88 3.92 -21.44
N LEU A 117 -4.31 4.71 -20.52
CA LEU A 117 -5.06 5.45 -19.50
C LEU A 117 -5.60 6.77 -20.05
N VAL A 118 -6.45 7.48 -19.31
CA VAL A 118 -6.95 8.78 -19.75
C VAL A 118 -5.80 9.77 -19.90
N LYS A 119 -5.71 10.44 -21.05
CA LYS A 119 -4.64 11.40 -21.35
C LYS A 119 -4.68 12.57 -20.36
N GLY A 120 -3.54 12.87 -19.75
CA GLY A 120 -3.41 13.93 -18.74
C GLY A 120 -4.03 13.59 -17.37
N SER A 121 -4.52 12.36 -17.19
CA SER A 121 -4.93 11.90 -15.86
C SER A 121 -3.74 11.75 -14.92
N PRO A 122 -3.96 11.81 -13.60
CA PRO A 122 -2.92 11.62 -12.57
C PRO A 122 -2.06 10.36 -12.76
N GLY A 123 -2.63 9.28 -13.28
CA GLY A 123 -1.94 8.02 -13.53
C GLY A 123 -1.38 7.87 -14.94
N CYS A 124 -1.61 8.81 -15.85
CA CYS A 124 -1.20 8.72 -17.25
C CYS A 124 0.32 8.60 -17.37
N CYS A 125 0.82 7.44 -17.78
CA CYS A 125 2.25 7.12 -17.87
C CYS A 125 3.01 7.10 -16.54
N GLU A 126 2.35 7.36 -15.41
CA GLU A 126 2.94 7.39 -14.07
C GLU A 126 2.67 6.09 -13.28
N LEU A 127 1.70 5.29 -13.72
CA LEU A 127 1.44 3.97 -13.13
C LEU A 127 2.37 2.91 -13.72
N PRO A 128 2.82 1.93 -12.91
CA PRO A 128 3.48 0.75 -13.43
C PRO A 128 2.57 0.07 -14.45
N LYS A 129 3.14 -0.27 -15.61
CA LYS A 129 2.41 -0.99 -16.66
C LYS A 129 1.86 -2.28 -16.06
N GLN A 130 0.55 -2.46 -16.16
CA GLN A 130 -0.09 -3.72 -15.82
C GLN A 130 0.35 -4.72 -16.89
N GLU A 131 1.36 -5.53 -16.61
CA GLU A 131 1.70 -6.66 -17.47
C GLU A 131 0.47 -7.58 -17.47
N SER A 132 -0.17 -7.68 -18.63
CA SER A 132 -1.40 -8.45 -18.86
C SER A 132 -1.05 -9.88 -19.24
#